data_AF-A0A5C7RL85-F1
#
_entry.id   AF-A0A5C7RL85-F1
#
_cell.length_a   1.000
_cell.length_b   1.000
_cell.length_c   1.000
_cell.angle_alpha   90.00
_cell.angle_beta   90.00
_cell.angle_gamma   90.00
#
_symmetry.space_group_name_H-M   'P 1'
#
loop_
_entity.id
_entity.type
_entity.pdbx_description
1 polymer ?
#
loop_
_entity_poly.entity_id
_entity_poly.type
_entity_poly.pdbx_seq_one_letter_code
_entity_poly.pdbx_strand_id
1 'polypeptide(L)'
;MGVELLGGRLLAPYFGSSIFVWGALIAVFMTALAIGYLIGGQLSLRSPSFTGLGLLLIAEAVLALPIVLFGDPVFDTLSYAIEDPRYGSLLASALMFSAPTLVSGMVSPYAVRLLIDSLERSGQSAGRLYFASTLGSAGGTILTTFYLVLLLEIDAIILGLTAVSFAVGAVLCALGHRRHAQ
;
A
#
# COMPACT_ATOMS: atom_id res chain seq x y z
N MET A 1 3.69 -4.03 -0.17
CA MET A 1 4.63 -5.03 0.38
C MET A 1 5.69 -4.45 1.31
N GLY A 2 6.45 -3.41 0.94
CA GLY A 2 7.50 -2.86 1.84
C GLY A 2 6.95 -2.44 3.22
N VAL A 3 5.89 -1.64 3.25
CA VAL A 3 5.21 -1.21 4.48
C VAL A 3 4.66 -2.39 5.30
N GLU A 4 4.18 -3.45 4.65
CA GLU A 4 3.67 -4.65 5.32
C GLU A 4 4.76 -5.34 6.16
N LEU A 5 5.95 -5.51 5.59
CA LEU A 5 7.09 -6.12 6.27
C LEU A 5 7.62 -5.23 7.41
N LEU A 6 7.61 -3.92 7.19
CA LEU A 6 7.98 -2.94 8.22
C LEU A 6 6.94 -2.90 9.34
N GLY A 7 5.65 -3.10 9.03
CA GLY A 7 4.58 -3.15 10.02
C GLY A 7 4.80 -4.24 11.07
N GLY A 8 5.31 -5.41 10.68
CA GLY A 8 5.68 -6.45 11.64
C GLY A 8 6.80 -6.01 12.59
N ARG A 9 7.74 -5.18 12.12
CA ARG A 9 8.79 -4.59 12.97
C ARG A 9 8.27 -3.45 13.84
N LEU A 10 7.34 -2.64 13.33
CA LEU A 10 6.69 -1.55 14.10
C LEU A 10 5.85 -2.10 15.26
N LEU A 11 5.16 -3.21 15.07
CA LEU A 11 4.32 -3.82 16.10
C LEU A 11 5.11 -4.62 17.14
N ALA A 12 6.30 -5.13 16.77
CA ALA A 12 7.05 -6.06 17.61
C ALA A 12 7.42 -5.54 19.01
N PRO A 13 7.81 -4.26 19.20
CA PRO A 13 8.08 -3.71 20.53
C PRO A 13 6.86 -3.71 21.46
N TYR A 14 5.65 -3.63 20.90
CA TYR A 14 4.39 -3.45 21.65
C TYR A 14 3.64 -4.77 21.86
N PHE A 15 3.57 -5.61 20.82
CA PHE A 15 2.76 -6.84 20.81
C PHE A 15 3.61 -8.11 20.65
N GLY A 16 4.93 -7.98 20.51
CA GLY A 16 5.85 -9.09 20.27
C GLY A 16 5.83 -9.59 18.81
N SER A 17 6.58 -10.67 18.56
CA SER A 17 6.81 -11.22 17.21
C SER A 17 6.16 -12.59 17.00
N SER A 18 5.02 -12.85 17.64
CA SER A 18 4.36 -14.15 17.57
C SER A 18 3.68 -14.42 16.22
N ILE A 19 3.36 -15.68 15.94
CA ILE A 19 2.58 -16.06 14.74
C ILE A 19 1.22 -15.36 14.69
N PHE A 20 0.65 -15.00 15.84
CA PHE A 20 -0.62 -14.29 15.90
C PHE A 20 -0.50 -12.84 15.42
N VAL A 21 0.59 -12.15 15.76
CA VAL A 21 0.84 -10.76 15.33
C VAL A 21 1.05 -10.71 13.81
N TRP A 22 1.90 -11.60 13.29
CA TRP A 22 2.10 -11.73 11.85
C TRP A 22 0.82 -12.17 11.12
N GLY A 23 0.08 -13.12 11.68
CA GLY A 23 -1.19 -13.57 11.13
C GLY A 23 -2.23 -12.45 11.07
N ALA A 24 -2.32 -11.61 12.11
CA ALA A 24 -3.20 -10.46 12.15
C ALA A 24 -2.82 -9.41 11.09
N LEU A 25 -1.52 -9.12 10.97
CA LEU A 25 -1.02 -8.18 9.97
C LEU A 25 -1.32 -8.66 8.54
N ILE A 26 -0.99 -9.92 8.21
CA ILE A 26 -1.29 -10.51 6.90
C ILE A 26 -2.80 -10.49 6.63
N ALA A 27 -3.62 -10.88 7.61
CA ALA A 27 -5.08 -10.89 7.45
C ALA A 27 -5.62 -9.50 7.10
N VAL A 28 -5.19 -8.46 7.83
CA VAL A 28 -5.59 -7.08 7.56
C VAL A 28 -5.16 -6.63 6.17
N PHE A 29 -3.90 -6.86 5.79
CA PHE A 29 -3.39 -6.47 4.48
C PHE A 29 -4.14 -7.18 3.35
N MET A 30 -4.32 -8.50 3.45
CA MET A 30 -5.05 -9.29 2.44
C MET A 30 -6.51 -8.85 2.33
N THR A 31 -7.20 -8.61 3.45
CA THR A 31 -8.59 -8.12 3.45
C THR A 31 -8.69 -6.73 2.85
N ALA A 32 -7.83 -5.79 3.25
CA ALA A 32 -7.81 -4.44 2.70
C ALA A 32 -7.51 -4.43 1.20
N LEU A 33 -6.52 -5.22 0.75
CA LEU A 33 -6.21 -5.41 -0.66
C LEU A 33 -7.40 -5.99 -1.43
N ALA A 34 -8.06 -7.03 -0.91
CA ALA A 34 -9.22 -7.65 -1.56
C ALA A 34 -10.37 -6.65 -1.77
N ILE A 35 -10.68 -5.85 -0.74
CA ILE A 35 -11.67 -4.78 -0.83
C ILE A 35 -11.19 -3.71 -1.84
N GLY A 36 -9.92 -3.33 -1.78
CA GLY A 36 -9.29 -2.41 -2.72
C GLY A 36 -9.40 -2.87 -4.17
N TYR A 37 -9.16 -4.15 -4.46
CA TYR A 37 -9.30 -4.72 -5.80
C TYR A 37 -10.73 -4.58 -6.33
N LEU A 38 -11.72 -4.85 -5.49
CA LEU A 38 -13.13 -4.73 -5.85
C LEU A 38 -13.50 -3.27 -6.16
N ILE A 39 -13.17 -2.35 -5.25
CA ILE A 39 -13.53 -0.93 -5.41
C ILE A 39 -12.74 -0.31 -6.57
N GLY A 40 -11.45 -0.60 -6.69
CA GLY A 40 -10.61 -0.10 -7.78
C GLY A 40 -11.08 -0.59 -9.15
N GLY A 41 -11.51 -1.85 -9.24
CA GLY A 41 -12.14 -2.40 -10.44
C GLY A 41 -13.41 -1.65 -10.82
N GLN A 42 -14.30 -1.39 -9.86
CA GLN A 42 -15.51 -0.59 -10.10
C GLN A 42 -15.20 0.86 -10.49
N LEU A 43 -14.24 1.49 -9.80
CA LEU A 43 -13.82 2.87 -10.07
C LEU A 43 -13.22 3.00 -11.48
N SER A 44 -12.51 1.97 -11.95
CA SER A 44 -11.92 1.94 -13.29
C SER A 44 -12.95 2.00 -14.42
N LEU A 45 -14.22 1.69 -14.15
CA LEU A 45 -15.30 1.79 -15.14
C LEU A 45 -15.76 3.23 -15.37
N ARG A 46 -15.49 4.15 -14.44
CA ARG A 46 -15.93 5.55 -14.48
C ARG A 46 -14.87 6.45 -15.14
N SER A 47 -14.69 6.30 -16.45
CA SER A 47 -13.74 7.09 -17.27
C SER A 47 -12.30 7.04 -16.72
N PRO A 48 -11.59 5.90 -16.90
CA PRO A 48 -10.25 5.73 -16.37
C PRO A 48 -9.30 6.76 -17.00
N SER A 49 -8.49 7.43 -16.16
CA SER A 49 -7.53 8.44 -16.61
C SER A 49 -6.21 8.34 -15.83
N PHE A 50 -5.11 8.82 -16.44
CA PHE A 50 -3.83 8.92 -15.75
C PHE A 50 -3.90 9.83 -14.51
N THR A 51 -4.73 10.89 -14.56
CA THR A 51 -4.99 11.74 -13.39
C THR A 51 -5.65 10.96 -12.26
N GLY A 52 -6.64 10.12 -12.57
CA GLY A 52 -7.29 9.27 -11.56
C GLY A 52 -6.32 8.28 -10.91
N LEU A 53 -5.45 7.64 -11.71
CA LEU A 53 -4.39 6.77 -11.18
C LEU A 53 -3.41 7.55 -10.30
N GLY A 54 -3.01 8.75 -10.73
CA GLY A 54 -2.12 9.61 -9.95
C GLY A 54 -2.72 10.04 -8.61
N LEU A 55 -4.01 10.37 -8.59
CA LEU A 55 -4.74 10.70 -7.36
C LEU A 55 -4.83 9.51 -6.40
N LEU A 56 -4.97 8.27 -6.90
CA LEU A 56 -4.94 7.07 -6.05
C LEU A 56 -3.57 6.90 -5.38
N LEU A 57 -2.46 7.11 -6.09
CA LEU A 57 -1.12 7.04 -5.52
C LEU A 57 -0.86 8.15 -4.49
N ILE A 58 -1.30 9.38 -4.78
CA ILE A 58 -1.22 10.48 -3.82
C ILE A 58 -2.06 10.19 -2.57
N ALA A 59 -3.28 9.67 -2.75
CA ALA A 59 -4.14 9.31 -1.63
C ALA A 59 -3.53 8.21 -0.76
N GLU A 60 -2.98 7.16 -1.38
CA GLU A 60 -2.25 6.09 -0.68
C GLU A 60 -1.06 6.65 0.11
N ALA A 61 -0.26 7.53 -0.51
CA ALA A 61 0.86 8.19 0.14
C ALA A 61 0.41 9.01 1.37
N VAL A 62 -0.61 9.85 1.22
CA VAL A 62 -1.14 10.69 2.33
C VAL A 62 -1.72 9.82 3.44
N LEU A 63 -2.44 8.76 3.10
CA LEU A 63 -3.02 7.82 4.07
C LEU A 63 -1.99 6.96 4.79
N ALA A 64 -0.76 6.88 4.27
CA ALA A 64 0.36 6.20 4.94
C ALA A 64 1.07 7.11 5.96
N LEU A 65 0.96 8.44 5.87
CA LEU A 65 1.61 9.37 6.81
C LEU A 65 1.25 9.15 8.29
N PRO A 66 -0.01 8.83 8.65
CA PRO A 66 -0.36 8.53 10.04
C PRO A 66 0.45 7.41 10.68
N ILE A 67 0.95 6.45 9.89
CA ILE A 67 1.78 5.35 10.39
C ILE A 67 3.05 5.91 11.06
N VAL A 68 3.67 6.92 10.44
CA VAL A 68 4.90 7.54 10.95
C VAL A 68 4.60 8.58 12.02
N LEU A 69 3.55 9.39 11.83
CA LEU A 69 3.23 10.49 12.74
C LEU A 69 2.58 10.06 14.05
N PHE A 70 1.81 8.97 14.01
CA PHE A 70 0.97 8.52 15.12
C PHE A 70 1.13 7.03 15.45
N GLY A 71 2.01 6.29 14.76
CA GLY A 71 2.22 4.86 14.98
C GLY A 71 2.54 4.54 16.44
N ASP A 72 3.65 5.08 16.94
CA ASP A 72 4.11 4.85 18.32
C ASP A 72 3.05 5.13 19.40
N PRO A 73 2.42 6.32 19.47
CA PRO A 73 1.42 6.58 20.51
C PRO A 73 0.16 5.71 20.36
N VAL A 74 -0.23 5.36 19.13
CA VAL A 74 -1.37 4.45 18.90
C VAL A 74 -1.03 3.03 19.36
N PHE A 75 0.14 2.51 18.99
CA PHE A 75 0.56 1.16 19.37
C PHE A 75 0.76 1.05 20.88
N ASP A 76 1.38 2.04 21.50
CA ASP A 76 1.55 2.11 22.95
C ASP A 76 0.21 2.10 23.68
N THR A 77 -0.71 3.00 23.31
CA THR A 77 -2.05 3.08 23.90
C THR A 77 -2.82 1.77 23.76
N LEU A 78 -2.77 1.15 22.58
CA LEU A 78 -3.47 -0.11 22.33
C LEU A 78 -2.83 -1.29 23.08
N SER A 79 -1.52 -1.27 23.29
CA SER A 79 -0.82 -2.30 24.07
C SER A 79 -1.23 -2.30 25.54
N TYR A 80 -1.48 -1.12 26.11
CA TYR A 80 -2.03 -0.99 27.47
C TYR A 80 -3.53 -1.30 27.54
N ALA A 81 -4.31 -0.91 26.52
CA ALA A 81 -5.75 -1.11 26.51
C ALA A 81 -6.15 -2.57 26.24
N ILE A 82 -5.32 -3.32 25.51
CA ILE A 82 -5.59 -4.70 25.10
C ILE A 82 -4.39 -5.57 25.45
N GLU A 83 -4.45 -6.21 26.63
CA GLU A 83 -3.37 -7.06 27.14
C GLU A 83 -3.05 -8.25 26.23
N ASP A 84 -4.05 -8.81 25.53
CA ASP A 84 -3.86 -9.93 24.62
C ASP A 84 -3.28 -9.46 23.28
N PRO A 85 -2.03 -9.82 22.94
CA PRO A 85 -1.36 -9.33 21.74
C PRO A 85 -2.07 -9.74 20.44
N ARG A 86 -2.88 -10.80 20.45
CA ARG A 86 -3.62 -11.27 19.27
C ARG A 86 -4.63 -10.22 18.82
N TYR A 87 -5.39 -9.67 19.77
CA TYR A 87 -6.42 -8.67 19.49
C TYR A 87 -5.83 -7.26 19.42
N GLY A 88 -4.82 -6.95 20.24
CA GLY A 88 -4.11 -5.67 20.21
C GLY A 88 -3.45 -5.41 18.85
N SER A 89 -2.66 -6.38 18.37
CA SER A 89 -1.99 -6.26 17.06
C SER A 89 -2.97 -6.27 15.88
N LEU A 90 -4.09 -6.99 15.98
CA LEU A 90 -5.13 -7.00 14.95
C LEU A 90 -5.78 -5.62 14.83
N LEU A 91 -6.17 -5.01 15.95
CA LEU A 91 -6.77 -3.69 15.96
C LEU A 91 -5.77 -2.62 15.53
N ALA A 92 -4.54 -2.66 16.03
CA ALA A 92 -3.46 -1.76 15.64
C ALA A 92 -3.20 -1.82 14.13
N SER A 93 -3.09 -3.04 13.59
CA SER A 93 -2.89 -3.25 12.15
C SER A 93 -4.07 -2.73 11.34
N ALA A 94 -5.30 -3.06 11.76
CA ALA A 94 -6.51 -2.59 11.09
C ALA A 94 -6.61 -1.07 11.09
N LEU A 95 -6.26 -0.41 12.19
CA LEU A 95 -6.37 1.04 12.31
C LEU A 95 -5.30 1.77 11.47
N MET A 96 -4.05 1.29 11.50
CA MET A 96 -2.92 2.01 10.87
C MET A 96 -2.68 1.62 9.42
N PHE A 97 -2.93 0.37 9.03
CA PHE A 97 -2.52 -0.12 7.70
C PHE A 97 -3.67 -0.30 6.72
N SER A 98 -4.93 -0.41 7.17
CA SER A 98 -6.06 -0.76 6.28
C SER A 98 -6.31 0.29 5.21
N ALA A 99 -6.37 1.58 5.58
CA ALA A 99 -6.68 2.67 4.66
C ALA A 99 -5.66 2.81 3.52
N PRO A 100 -4.34 2.96 3.77
CA PRO A 100 -3.37 3.03 2.68
C PRO A 100 -3.32 1.75 1.85
N THR A 101 -3.44 0.58 2.50
CA THR A 101 -3.40 -0.71 1.81
C THR A 101 -4.61 -0.93 0.90
N LEU A 102 -5.80 -0.51 1.33
CA LEU A 102 -7.01 -0.57 0.53
C LEU A 102 -6.86 0.27 -0.75
N VAL A 103 -6.33 1.50 -0.63
CA VAL A 103 -6.07 2.35 -1.80
C VAL A 103 -4.97 1.76 -2.69
N SER A 104 -3.91 1.20 -2.10
CA SER A 104 -2.88 0.46 -2.82
C SER A 104 -3.47 -0.70 -3.64
N GLY A 105 -4.44 -1.43 -3.07
CA GLY A 105 -5.20 -2.47 -3.76
C GLY A 105 -5.97 -1.95 -4.98
N MET A 106 -6.49 -0.73 -4.93
CA MET A 106 -7.21 -0.15 -6.08
C MET A 106 -6.33 0.10 -7.31
N VAL A 107 -5.03 0.30 -7.12
CA VAL A 107 -4.09 0.72 -8.18
C VAL A 107 -4.02 -0.30 -9.31
N SER A 108 -3.91 -1.59 -9.00
CA SER A 108 -3.71 -2.65 -10.00
C SER A 108 -4.88 -2.78 -10.99
N PRO A 109 -6.14 -3.01 -10.55
CA PRO A 109 -7.26 -3.12 -11.49
C PRO A 109 -7.52 -1.80 -12.24
N TYR A 110 -7.27 -0.64 -11.62
CA TYR A 110 -7.38 0.65 -12.29
C TYR A 110 -6.33 0.80 -13.41
N ALA A 111 -5.07 0.44 -13.13
CA ALA A 111 -3.99 0.46 -14.11
C ALA A 111 -4.19 -0.55 -15.25
N VAL A 112 -4.70 -1.76 -14.95
CA VAL A 112 -5.08 -2.72 -16.01
C VAL A 112 -6.04 -2.06 -16.99
N ARG A 113 -7.09 -1.38 -16.48
CA ARG A 113 -8.09 -0.76 -17.33
C ARG A 113 -7.53 0.32 -18.25
N LEU A 114 -6.54 1.09 -17.78
CA LEU A 114 -5.82 2.09 -18.59
C LEU A 114 -4.95 1.48 -19.70
N LEU A 115 -4.55 0.22 -19.56
CA LEU A 115 -3.68 -0.49 -20.51
C LEU A 115 -4.46 -1.37 -21.51
N ILE A 116 -5.78 -1.43 -21.40
CA ILE A 116 -6.61 -2.21 -22.33
C ILE A 116 -6.99 -1.31 -23.51
N ASP A 117 -6.30 -1.50 -24.63
CA ASP A 117 -6.63 -0.85 -25.90
C ASP A 117 -7.65 -1.64 -26.74
N SER A 118 -7.72 -2.97 -26.55
CA SER A 118 -8.73 -3.84 -27.18
C SER A 118 -9.07 -5.05 -26.29
N LEU A 119 -10.29 -5.57 -26.40
CA LEU A 119 -10.75 -6.72 -25.60
C LEU A 119 -9.90 -7.97 -25.84
N GLU A 120 -9.42 -8.17 -27.06
CA GLU A 120 -8.56 -9.29 -27.47
C GLU A 120 -7.19 -9.28 -26.78
N ARG A 121 -6.68 -8.10 -26.42
CA ARG A 121 -5.37 -7.93 -25.74
C ARG A 121 -5.48 -7.77 -24.23
N SER A 122 -6.69 -7.82 -23.68
CA SER A 122 -6.95 -7.59 -22.25
C SER A 122 -6.14 -8.52 -21.33
N GLY A 123 -6.10 -9.81 -21.66
CA GLY A 123 -5.30 -10.80 -20.92
C GLY A 123 -3.80 -10.53 -20.97
N GLN A 124 -3.28 -10.08 -22.11
CA GLN A 124 -1.85 -9.76 -22.27
C GLN A 124 -1.47 -8.51 -21.46
N SER A 125 -2.30 -7.46 -21.48
CA SER A 125 -2.07 -6.23 -20.69
C SER A 125 -2.11 -6.53 -19.18
N ALA A 126 -3.09 -7.33 -18.74
CA ALA A 126 -3.18 -7.77 -17.34
C ALA A 126 -1.96 -8.60 -16.92
N GLY A 127 -1.54 -9.56 -17.75
CA GLY A 127 -0.37 -10.39 -17.49
C GLY A 127 0.93 -9.59 -17.36
N ARG A 128 1.16 -8.60 -18.24
CA ARG A 128 2.32 -7.70 -18.16
C ARG A 128 2.31 -6.86 -16.88
N LEU A 129 1.14 -6.36 -16.49
CA LEU A 129 1.03 -5.60 -15.25
C LEU A 129 1.30 -6.47 -14.02
N TYR A 130 0.75 -7.69 -13.97
CA TYR A 130 1.02 -8.62 -12.87
C TYR A 130 2.49 -9.04 -12.80
N PHE A 131 3.14 -9.27 -13.94
CA PHE A 131 4.58 -9.51 -13.98
C PHE A 131 5.36 -8.34 -13.37
N ALA A 132 5.13 -7.11 -13.85
CA ALA A 132 5.82 -5.93 -13.36
C ALA A 132 5.55 -5.67 -11.87
N SER A 133 4.29 -5.81 -11.44
CA SER A 133 3.87 -5.62 -10.04
C SER A 133 4.50 -6.66 -9.11
N THR A 134 4.52 -7.93 -9.51
CA THR A 134 5.11 -9.01 -8.71
C THR A 134 6.62 -8.86 -8.62
N LEU A 135 7.29 -8.60 -9.74
CA LEU A 135 8.74 -8.40 -9.76
C LEU A 135 9.15 -7.16 -8.96
N GLY A 136 8.40 -6.06 -9.09
CA GLY A 136 8.59 -4.85 -8.29
C GLY A 136 8.37 -5.09 -6.81
N SER A 137 7.34 -5.85 -6.42
CA SER A 137 7.08 -6.22 -5.03
C SER A 137 8.18 -7.12 -4.45
N ALA A 138 8.68 -8.10 -5.21
CA ALA A 138 9.79 -8.94 -4.80
C ALA A 138 11.07 -8.13 -4.64
N GLY A 139 11.42 -7.30 -5.63
CA GLY A 139 12.58 -6.42 -5.58
C GLY A 139 12.51 -5.42 -4.42
N GLY A 140 11.38 -4.75 -4.25
CA GLY A 140 11.15 -3.80 -3.15
C GLY A 140 11.19 -4.48 -1.78
N THR A 141 10.68 -5.71 -1.66
CA THR A 141 10.74 -6.52 -0.45
C THR A 141 12.18 -6.88 -0.09
N ILE A 142 12.96 -7.36 -1.05
CA ILE A 142 14.38 -7.69 -0.87
C ILE A 142 15.15 -6.42 -0.49
N LEU A 143 14.98 -5.34 -1.25
CA LEU A 143 15.64 -4.07 -1.00
C LEU A 143 15.34 -3.55 0.42
N THR A 144 14.06 -3.56 0.81
CA THR A 144 13.62 -3.09 2.13
C THR A 144 14.22 -3.95 3.24
N THR A 145 14.01 -5.27 3.17
CA THR A 145 14.34 -6.19 4.26
C THR A 145 15.84 -6.43 4.41
N PHE A 146 16.59 -6.48 3.31
CA PHE A 146 18.00 -6.85 3.33
C PHE A 146 18.94 -5.64 3.33
N TYR A 147 18.50 -4.47 2.86
CA TYR A 147 19.39 -3.32 2.71
C TYR A 147 18.87 -2.08 3.43
N LEU A 148 17.65 -1.61 3.13
CA LEU A 148 17.18 -0.33 3.67
C LEU A 148 17.10 -0.34 5.19
N VAL A 149 16.60 -1.42 5.78
CA VAL A 149 16.50 -1.56 7.24
C VAL A 149 17.87 -1.65 7.94
N LEU A 150 18.96 -1.92 7.20
CA LEU A 150 20.33 -1.86 7.75
C LEU A 150 20.92 -0.45 7.70
N LEU A 151 20.40 0.41 6.81
CA LEU A 151 20.98 1.71 6.50
C LEU A 151 20.16 2.88 7.06
N LEU A 152 18.86 2.68 7.25
CA LEU A 152 17.89 3.73 7.58
C LEU A 152 16.95 3.27 8.70
N GLU A 153 16.44 4.25 9.45
CA GLU A 153 15.35 4.04 10.40
C GLU A 153 14.05 3.69 9.68
N ILE A 154 13.17 2.93 10.35
CA ILE A 154 11.92 2.44 9.76
C ILE A 154 11.07 3.60 9.25
N ASP A 155 10.97 4.68 10.02
CA ASP A 155 10.21 5.88 9.67
C ASP A 155 10.75 6.55 8.40
N ALA A 156 12.08 6.64 8.27
CA ALA A 156 12.72 7.18 7.08
C ALA A 156 12.43 6.33 5.84
N ILE A 157 12.36 5.00 5.99
CA ILE A 157 12.02 4.10 4.88
C ILE A 157 10.56 4.30 4.47
N ILE A 158 9.64 4.34 5.43
CA ILE A 158 8.21 4.54 5.13
C ILE A 158 8.00 5.90 4.47
N LEU A 159 8.58 6.97 5.01
CA LEU A 159 8.53 8.30 4.40
C LEU A 159 9.12 8.31 2.99
N GLY A 160 10.22 7.60 2.76
CA GLY A 160 10.82 7.45 1.44
C GLY A 160 9.89 6.74 0.44
N LEU A 161 9.29 5.62 0.82
CA LEU A 161 8.31 4.91 -0.01
C LEU A 161 7.08 5.77 -0.32
N THR A 162 6.56 6.46 0.70
CA THR A 162 5.45 7.40 0.58
C THR A 162 5.79 8.57 -0.35
N ALA A 163 7.00 9.13 -0.23
CA ALA A 163 7.47 10.21 -1.10
C ALA A 163 7.60 9.76 -2.56
N VAL A 164 8.09 8.54 -2.80
CA VAL A 164 8.15 7.95 -4.15
C VAL A 164 6.74 7.78 -4.73
N SER A 165 5.80 7.21 -3.96
CA SER A 165 4.41 7.05 -4.40
C SER A 165 3.76 8.39 -4.74
N PHE A 166 3.92 9.39 -3.87
CA PHE A 166 3.44 10.75 -4.09
C PHE A 166 4.04 11.37 -5.36
N ALA A 167 5.36 11.27 -5.55
CA ALA A 167 6.05 11.85 -6.70
C ALA A 167 5.57 11.22 -8.02
N VAL A 168 5.43 9.89 -8.06
CA VAL A 168 4.86 9.18 -9.22
C VAL A 168 3.43 9.64 -9.47
N GLY A 169 2.61 9.74 -8.43
CA GLY A 169 1.24 10.22 -8.53
C GLY A 169 1.15 11.65 -9.10
N ALA A 170 1.99 12.56 -8.60
CA ALA A 170 2.06 13.94 -9.08
C ALA A 170 2.47 14.03 -10.55
N VAL A 171 3.45 13.22 -10.98
CA VAL A 171 3.86 13.12 -12.39
C VAL A 171 2.70 12.63 -13.26
N LEU A 172 1.96 11.60 -12.83
CA LEU A 172 0.81 11.09 -13.58
C LEU A 172 -0.32 12.13 -13.70
N CYS A 173 -0.61 12.88 -12.65
CA CYS A 173 -1.56 13.99 -12.71
C CYS A 173 -1.10 15.06 -13.71
N ALA A 174 0.17 15.47 -13.68
CA ALA A 174 0.72 16.46 -14.60
C ALA A 174 0.64 15.99 -16.07
N LEU A 175 0.92 14.70 -16.33
CA LEU A 175 0.80 14.11 -17.67
C LEU A 175 -0.66 14.02 -18.13
N GLY A 176 -1.58 13.68 -17.23
CA GLY A 176 -3.01 13.63 -17.52
C GLY A 176 -3.59 14.99 -17.92
N HIS A 177 -3.19 16.06 -17.24
CA HIS A 177 -3.62 17.42 -17.60
C HIS A 177 -3.14 17.86 -18.99
N ARG A 178 -1.92 17.49 -19.39
CA ARG A 178 -1.39 17.85 -20.72
C ARG A 178 -2.12 17.21 -21.89
N ARG A 179 -2.65 15.99 -21.70
CA ARG A 179 -3.42 15.28 -22.75
C ARG A 179 -4.84 15.81 -22.95
N HIS A 180 -5.42 16.47 -21.95
CA HIS A 180 -6.73 17.10 -22.07
C HIS A 180 -6.68 18.52 -22.65
N ALA A 181 -5.49 19.14 -22.69
CA ALA A 181 -5.28 20.48 -23.24
C ALA A 181 -4.87 20.49 -24.73
N GLN A 182 -4.67 19.32 -25.33
CA GLN A 182 -4.40 19.11 -26.76
C GLN A 182 -5.63 18.51 -27.42
#